data_AF-X6D8V6-F1
#
_entry.id   AF-X6D8V6-F1
#
_cell.length_a   1.000
_cell.length_b   1.000
_cell.length_c   1.000
_cell.angle_alpha   90.00
_cell.angle_beta   90.00
_cell.angle_gamma   90.00
#
_symmetry.space_group_name_H-M   'P 1'
#
loop_
_entity.id
_entity.type
_entity.pdbx_description
1 polymer ?
#
loop_
_entity_poly.entity_id
_entity_poly.type
_entity_poly.pdbx_seq_one_letter_code
_entity_poly.pdbx_strand_id
1 'polypeptide(L)' 'MQGFGHSNGDEAIVQAIIDLARATGLSTTAEGVETDSQCDFLRKLGCDQLQGFLLSRPVPKQEIENLITGATRRVSA' A
#
# COMPACT_ATOMS: atom_id res chain seq x y z
N MET A 1 -2.91 -14.54 6.84
CA MET A 1 -2.74 -13.65 8.00
C MET A 1 -3.71 -12.51 7.79
N GLN A 2 -4.59 -12.22 8.74
CA GLN A 2 -5.52 -11.08 8.62
C GLN A 2 -4.75 -9.80 8.97
N GLY A 3 -4.82 -8.77 8.10
CA GLY A 3 -4.11 -7.49 8.23
C GLY A 3 -4.82 -6.48 9.16
N PHE A 4 -4.46 -5.19 9.06
CA PHE A 4 -5.05 -4.08 9.82
C PHE A 4 -6.48 -3.75 9.34
N GLY A 5 -7.31 -3.15 10.20
CA GLY A 5 -8.72 -2.82 9.95
C GLY A 5 -9.74 -3.58 10.81
N HIS A 6 -9.27 -4.30 11.84
CA HIS A 6 -10.12 -5.04 12.79
C HIS A 6 -10.14 -4.43 14.19
N SER A 7 -9.24 -3.49 14.50
CA SER A 7 -9.18 -2.80 15.78
C SER A 7 -8.71 -1.34 15.61
N ASN A 8 -9.26 -0.43 16.42
CA ASN A 8 -8.90 1.00 16.37
C ASN A 8 -7.41 1.25 16.70
N GLY A 9 -6.72 0.30 17.32
CA GLY A 9 -5.30 0.42 17.66
C GLY A 9 -4.39 0.31 16.44
N ASP A 10 -4.72 -0.58 15.49
CA ASP A 10 -3.89 -0.81 14.30
C ASP A 10 -3.85 0.44 13.42
N GLU A 11 -5.00 1.08 13.22
CA GLU A 11 -5.13 2.31 12.43
C GLU A 11 -4.35 3.46 13.04
N ALA A 12 -4.38 3.61 14.37
CA ALA A 12 -3.63 4.63 15.08
C ALA A 12 -2.11 4.47 14.96
N ILE A 13 -1.62 3.22 14.98
CA ILE A 13 -0.19 2.91 14.77
C ILE A 13 0.22 3.25 13.35
N VAL A 14 -0.56 2.85 12.35
CA VAL A 14 -0.29 3.15 10.94
C VAL A 14 -0.24 4.67 10.71
N GLN A 15 -1.20 5.41 11.26
CA GLN A 15 -1.20 6.88 11.21
C GLN A 15 0.08 7.47 11.82
N ALA A 16 0.45 7.03 13.02
CA ALA A 16 1.64 7.55 13.71
C ALA A 16 2.94 7.30 12.92
N ILE A 17 3.07 6.13 12.27
CA ILE A 17 4.22 5.81 11.43
C ILE A 17 4.28 6.70 10.18
N ILE A 18 3.13 6.90 9.52
CA ILE A 18 3.06 7.76 8.33
C ILE A 18 3.39 9.22 8.68
N ASP A 19 2.86 9.72 9.80
CA ASP A 19 3.15 11.09 10.25
C ASP A 19 4.63 11.27 10.63
N LEU A 20 5.25 10.26 11.25
CA LEU A 20 6.68 10.27 11.54
C LEU A 20 7.52 10.31 10.26
N ALA A 21 7.19 9.48 9.27
CA ALA A 21 7.88 9.45 7.99
C ALA A 21 7.76 10.81 7.27
N ARG A 22 6.55 11.38 7.23
CA ARG A 22 6.31 12.72 6.67
C ARG A 22 7.13 13.80 7.37
N ALA A 23 7.17 13.79 8.70
CA ALA A 23 7.93 14.76 9.49
C ALA A 23 9.45 14.66 9.28
N THR A 24 9.93 13.50 8.86
CA THR A 24 11.37 13.22 8.64
C THR A 24 11.76 13.22 7.16
N GLY A 25 10.81 13.42 6.24
CA GLY A 25 11.05 13.37 4.80
C GLY A 25 11.34 11.96 4.27
N LEU A 26 10.95 10.92 5.00
CA LEU A 26 11.05 9.53 4.57
C LEU A 26 9.82 9.13 3.76
N SER A 27 10.02 8.29 2.74
CA SER A 27 8.93 7.65 2.01
C SER A 27 8.43 6.40 2.72
N THR A 28 7.15 6.11 2.54
CA THR A 28 6.44 4.99 3.16
C THR A 28 5.99 3.98 2.13
N THR A 29 6.16 2.70 2.45
CA THR A 29 5.59 1.59 1.69
C THR A 29 4.75 0.74 2.63
N ALA A 30 3.46 0.65 2.36
CA ALA A 30 2.58 -0.27 3.07
C ALA A 30 2.51 -1.62 2.35
N GLU A 31 2.99 -2.67 3.01
CA GLU A 31 2.99 -4.04 2.51
C GLU A 31 1.78 -4.83 3.02
N GLY A 32 1.31 -5.80 2.21
CA GLY A 32 0.19 -6.67 2.56
C GLY A 32 -1.19 -6.06 2.32
N VAL A 33 -1.32 -5.14 1.36
CA VAL A 33 -2.63 -4.56 0.96
C VAL A 33 -3.45 -5.59 0.17
N GLU A 34 -4.54 -6.07 0.75
CA GLU A 34 -5.38 -7.13 0.19
C GLU A 34 -6.79 -6.66 -0.19
N THR A 35 -7.27 -5.56 0.38
CA THR A 35 -8.64 -5.05 0.14
C THR A 35 -8.66 -3.59 -0.31
N ASP A 36 -9.70 -3.21 -1.06
CA ASP A 36 -9.92 -1.81 -1.44
C ASP A 36 -10.05 -0.88 -0.22
N SER A 37 -10.66 -1.35 0.87
CA SER A 37 -10.77 -0.56 2.11
C SER A 37 -9.42 -0.23 2.73
N GLN A 38 -8.48 -1.17 2.76
CA GLN A 38 -7.10 -0.94 3.22
C GLN A 38 -6.37 0.04 2.31
N CYS A 39 -6.53 -0.11 0.99
CA CYS A 39 -5.94 0.76 -0.01
C CYS A 39 -6.43 2.21 0.13
N ASP A 40 -7.74 2.39 0.27
CA ASP A 40 -8.36 3.70 0.42
C ASP A 40 -7.97 4.36 1.76
N PHE A 41 -7.89 3.57 2.84
CA PHE A 41 -7.42 4.05 4.13
C PHE A 41 -5.98 4.57 4.03
N LEU A 42 -5.04 3.76 3.52
CA LEU A 42 -3.63 4.12 3.38
C LEU A 42 -3.41 5.32 2.46
N ARG A 43 -4.17 5.42 1.36
CA ARG A 43 -4.14 6.60 0.48
C ARG A 43 -4.60 7.86 1.20
N LYS A 44 -5.70 7.79 1.97
CA LYS A 44 -6.19 8.94 2.75
C LYS A 44 -5.19 9.40 3.80
N LEU A 45 -4.42 8.47 4.38
CA LEU A 45 -3.36 8.81 5.31
C LEU A 45 -2.14 9.43 4.64
N GLY A 46 -2.02 9.34 3.32
CA GLY A 46 -0.89 9.85 2.55
C GLY A 46 0.31 8.90 2.54
N CYS A 47 0.07 7.58 2.52
CA CYS A 47 1.12 6.60 2.25
C CYS A 47 1.57 6.69 0.78
N ASP A 48 2.89 6.65 0.54
CA ASP A 48 3.46 6.91 -0.79
C ASP A 48 3.35 5.71 -1.73
N GLN A 49 3.55 4.51 -1.20
CA GLN A 49 3.60 3.28 -1.97
C GLN A 49 2.80 2.16 -1.31
N LEU A 50 2.17 1.33 -2.15
CA LEU A 50 1.37 0.20 -1.71
C LEU A 50 1.90 -1.07 -2.37
N GLN A 51 1.98 -2.16 -1.60
CA GLN A 51 2.27 -3.49 -2.10
C GLN A 51 1.30 -4.50 -1.50
N GLY A 52 0.74 -5.37 -2.32
CA GLY A 52 -0.07 -6.49 -1.84
C GLY A 52 -0.89 -7.15 -2.93
N PHE A 53 -1.62 -8.19 -2.54
CA PHE A 53 -2.38 -9.03 -3.46
C PHE A 53 -3.54 -8.31 -4.15
N LEU A 54 -4.00 -7.19 -3.59
CA LEU A 54 -4.95 -6.31 -4.27
C LEU A 54 -4.37 -5.77 -5.59
N LEU A 55 -3.07 -5.46 -5.62
CA LEU A 55 -2.39 -4.90 -6.79
C LEU A 55 -1.94 -6.00 -7.74
N SER A 56 -1.25 -7.02 -7.19
CA SER A 56 -0.82 -8.20 -7.94
C SER A 56 -0.42 -9.30 -6.97
N ARG A 57 -0.64 -10.56 -7.38
CA ARG A 57 0.08 -11.68 -6.76
C ARG A 57 1.56 -11.65 -7.18
N PRO A 58 2.47 -12.33 -6.44
CA PRO A 58 3.83 -12.56 -6.92
C PRO A 58 3.79 -13.27 -8.27
N VAL A 59 4.55 -12.76 -9.24
CA VAL A 59 4.60 -13.30 -10.60
C VAL A 59 5.98 -13.90 -10.89
N PRO A 60 6.08 -14.91 -11.76
CA PRO A 60 7.36 -15.38 -12.29
C PRO A 60 8.12 -14.26 -13.00
N LYS A 61 9.45 -14.38 -13.09
CA LYS A 61 10.31 -13.40 -13.77
C LYS A 61 9.83 -13.09 -15.19
N GLN A 62 9.37 -14.09 -15.92
CA GLN A 62 8.93 -13.98 -17.31
C GLN A 62 7.68 -13.11 -17.48
N GLU A 63 6.92 -12.88 -16.39
CA GLU A 63 5.68 -12.12 -16.40
C GLU A 63 5.86 -10.68 -15.88
N ILE A 64 7.05 -10.30 -15.42
CA ILE A 64 7.33 -8.96 -14.90
C ILE A 64 7.10 -7.88 -15.96
N GLU A 65 7.54 -8.12 -17.20
CA GLU A 65 7.34 -7.16 -18.29
C GLU A 65 5.84 -6.92 -18.53
N ASN A 66 5.06 -8.00 -18.64
CA ASN A 66 3.61 -7.93 -18.79
C ASN A 66 2.93 -7.21 -17.62
N LEU A 67 3.40 -7.43 -16.39
CA LEU A 67 2.88 -6.74 -15.20
C LEU A 67 3.13 -5.23 -15.28
N ILE A 68 4.34 -4.81 -15.65
CA ILE A 68 4.71 -3.38 -15.71
C ILE A 68 4.06 -2.68 -16.90
N THR A 69 3.99 -3.31 -18.07
CA THR A 69 3.40 -2.72 -19.28
C THR A 69 1.88 -2.82 -19.31
N GLY A 70 1.32 -3.86 -18.71
CA GLY A 70 -0.12 -4.09 -18.59
C GLY A 70 -0.79 -3.23 -17.52
N ALA A 71 -0.04 -2.77 -16.51
CA ALA A 71 -0.50 -1.84 -15.49
C ALA A 71 -0.64 -0.41 -16.02
N THR A 72 -1.40 -0.22 -17.11
CA THR A 72 -1.87 1.10 -17.54
C THR A 72 -3.03 1.55 -16.65
N ARG A 73 -2.77 1.70 -15.35
CA ARG A 73 -3.58 2.54 -14.46
C ARG A 73 -2.60 3.52 -13.83
N ARG A 74 -2.47 4.70 -14.45
CA ARG A 74 -1.79 5.84 -13.81
C ARG A 74 -2.50 6.08 -12.48
N VAL A 75 -1.83 5.77 -11.38
CA VAL A 75 -2.23 6.29 -10.08
C VAL A 75 -1.87 7.77 -10.14
N SER A 76 -2.86 8.59 -10.46
CA SER A 76 -2.72 10.04 -10.40
C SER A 76 -2.51 10.38 -8.93
N ALA A 77 -1.42 11.09 -8.65
CA ALA A 77 -1.19 11.74 -7.36
C ALA A 77 -2.30 12.77 -7.08
#